data_AF-A0A843Z2I5-F1
#
_entry.id   AF-A0A843Z2I5-F1
#
_cell.length_a   1.000
_cell.length_b   1.000
_cell.length_c   1.000
_cell.angle_alpha   90.00
_cell.angle_beta   90.00
_cell.angle_gamma   90.00
#
_symmetry.space_group_name_H-M   'P 1'
#
loop_
_entity.id
_entity.type
_entity.pdbx_description
1 polymer ?
#
loop_
_entity_poly.entity_id
_entity_poly.type
_entity_poly.pdbx_seq_one_letter_code
_entity_poly.pdbx_strand_id
1 'polypeptide(L)' 'QMARALLVAIDRESEDPNFYGAKIATARVFADVLLTQAPGIAQSILTGGETIGAVPEAQF' A
#
# COMPACT_ATOMS: atom_id res chain seq x y z
N GLN A 1 -5.42 5.57 -6.16
CA GLN A 1 -5.07 6.20 -7.45
C GLN A 1 -4.05 5.40 -8.27
N MET A 2 -3.07 4.70 -7.67
CA MET A 2 -2.03 3.96 -8.41
C MET A 2 -2.57 2.91 -9.40
N ALA A 3 -3.59 2.12 -9.02
CA ALA A 3 -4.21 1.16 -9.92
C ALA A 3 -4.85 1.83 -11.17
N ARG A 4 -5.50 2.98 -11.00
CA ARG A 4 -6.08 3.74 -12.12
C ARG A 4 -4.99 4.33 -13.03
N ALA A 5 -3.90 4.83 -12.43
CA ALA A 5 -2.76 5.32 -13.18
C ALA A 5 -2.05 4.19 -13.96
N LEU A 6 -2.00 2.97 -13.41
CA LEU A 6 -1.47 1.79 -14.08
C LEU A 6 -2.26 1.47 -15.36
N LEU A 7 -3.60 1.48 -15.30
CA LEU A 7 -4.43 1.22 -16.49
C LEU A 7 -4.12 2.20 -17.62
N VAL A 8 -4.06 3.51 -17.31
CA VAL A 8 -3.72 4.54 -18.30
C VAL A 8 -2.29 4.37 -18.83
N ALA A 9 -1.35 3.95 -17.98
CA ALA A 9 0.04 3.76 -18.39
C ALA A 9 0.22 2.55 -19.31
N ILE A 10 -0.53 1.46 -19.09
CA ILE A 10 -0.56 0.30 -19.99
C ILE A 10 -1.15 0.70 -21.34
N ASP A 11 -2.28 1.40 -21.35
CA ASP A 11 -2.96 1.81 -22.59
C ASP A 11 -2.10 2.73 -23.47
N ARG A 12 -1.21 3.51 -22.86
CA ARG A 12 -0.38 4.51 -23.56
C ARG A 12 1.10 4.14 -23.66
N GLU A 13 1.47 2.92 -23.30
CA GLU A 13 2.88 2.52 -23.21
C GLU A 13 3.67 2.78 -24.51
N SER A 14 3.03 2.57 -25.67
CA SER A 14 3.65 2.80 -26.97
C SER A 14 3.94 4.27 -27.30
N GLU A 15 3.27 5.23 -26.64
CA GLU A 15 3.47 6.67 -26.88
C GLU A 15 4.81 7.15 -26.30
N ASP A 16 5.20 6.62 -25.15
CA ASP A 16 6.50 6.86 -24.51
C ASP A 16 6.87 5.67 -23.60
N PRO A 17 7.55 4.63 -24.16
CA PRO A 17 7.84 3.40 -23.44
C PRO A 17 8.65 3.62 -22.16
N ASN A 18 9.54 4.61 -22.14
CA ASN A 18 10.37 4.89 -20.98
C ASN A 18 9.55 5.52 -19.85
N PHE A 19 8.75 6.53 -20.18
CA PHE A 19 7.92 7.21 -19.19
C PHE A 19 6.83 6.29 -18.63
N TYR A 20 6.07 5.63 -19.50
CA TYR A 20 4.97 4.76 -19.08
C TYR A 20 5.48 3.45 -18.46
N GLY A 21 6.60 2.90 -18.95
CA GLY A 21 7.28 1.78 -18.30
C GLY A 21 7.66 2.08 -16.85
N ALA A 22 8.18 3.28 -16.58
CA ALA A 22 8.47 3.71 -15.21
C ALA A 22 7.20 3.81 -14.33
N LYS A 23 6.08 4.27 -14.88
CA LYS A 23 4.78 4.33 -14.17
C LYS A 23 4.24 2.93 -13.86
N ILE A 24 4.34 2.01 -14.82
CA ILE A 24 3.95 0.61 -14.64
C ILE A 24 4.78 -0.03 -13.53
N ALA A 25 6.11 0.10 -13.59
CA ALA A 25 7.00 -0.44 -12.57
C ALA A 25 6.69 0.13 -11.18
N THR A 26 6.52 1.45 -11.08
CA THR A 26 6.18 2.13 -9.81
C THR A 26 4.85 1.63 -9.24
N ALA A 27 3.81 1.49 -10.06
CA ALA A 27 2.51 1.04 -9.60
C ALA A 27 2.53 -0.42 -9.11
N ARG A 28 3.33 -1.28 -9.76
CA ARG A 28 3.54 -2.67 -9.32
C ARG A 28 4.29 -2.73 -7.99
N VAL A 29 5.39 -2.00 -7.85
CA VAL A 29 6.12 -1.92 -6.57
C VAL A 29 5.22 -1.44 -5.43
N PHE A 30 4.39 -0.43 -5.69
CA PHE A 30 3.40 0.01 -4.70
C PHE A 30 2.45 -1.11 -4.29
N ALA A 31 1.93 -1.88 -5.26
CA ALA A 31 1.01 -2.98 -4.99
C ALA A 31 1.68 -4.11 -4.20
N ASP A 32 2.89 -4.50 -4.56
CA ASP A 32 3.56 -5.67 -4.01
C ASP A 32 4.23 -5.39 -2.66
N VAL A 33 4.75 -4.17 -2.45
CA VAL A 33 5.57 -3.84 -1.27
C VAL A 33 4.83 -3.00 -0.25
N LEU A 34 4.02 -2.03 -0.69
CA LEU A 34 3.36 -1.09 0.22
C LEU A 34 1.94 -1.54 0.55
N LEU A 35 1.14 -1.88 -0.46
CA LEU A 35 -0.28 -2.18 -0.27
C LEU A 35 -0.51 -3.46 0.53
N THR A 36 0.42 -4.41 0.48
CA THR A 36 0.41 -5.65 1.27
C THR A 36 0.42 -5.43 2.78
N GLN A 37 0.85 -4.25 3.26
CA GLN A 37 0.85 -3.89 4.68
C GLN A 37 -0.54 -3.47 5.18
N ALA A 38 -1.42 -3.00 4.28
CA ALA A 38 -2.74 -2.48 4.63
C ALA A 38 -3.60 -3.44 5.48
N PRO A 39 -3.75 -4.75 5.16
CA PRO A 39 -4.51 -5.66 6.01
C PRO A 39 -3.90 -5.83 7.41
N GLY A 40 -2.57 -5.86 7.53
CA GLY A 40 -1.90 -5.96 8.83
C GLY A 40 -2.14 -4.73 9.70
N ILE A 41 -2.06 -3.53 9.11
CA ILE A 41 -2.39 -2.28 9.81
C ILE A 41 -3.86 -2.27 10.22
N ALA A 42 -4.77 -2.66 9.33
CA ALA A 42 -6.19 -2.74 9.63
C ALA A 42 -6.46 -3.69 10.80
N GLN A 43 -5.83 -4.87 10.82
CA GLN A 43 -5.95 -5.83 11.91
C GLN A 43 -5.47 -5.24 13.24
N SER A 44 -4.30 -4.59 13.25
CA SER A 44 -3.77 -3.95 14.47
C SER A 44 -4.71 -2.90 15.04
N ILE A 45 -5.41 -2.13 14.19
CA ILE A 45 -6.42 -1.17 14.62
C ILE A 45 -7.63 -1.88 15.23
N LEU A 46 -8.12 -2.95 14.58
CA LEU A 46 -9.32 -3.66 15.02
C LEU A 46 -9.11 -4.43 16.33
N THR A 47 -7.91 -4.94 16.60
CA THR A 47 -7.65 -5.80 17.77
C THR A 47 -6.72 -5.21 18.83
N GLY A 48 -6.06 -4.07 18.57
CA GLY A 48 -5.05 -3.51 19.48
C GLY A 48 -5.62 -2.77 20.69
N GLY A 49 -6.92 -2.41 20.68
CA GLY A 49 -7.52 -1.60 21.75
C GLY A 49 -7.62 -2.31 23.10
N GLU A 50 -7.97 -3.60 23.09
CA GLU A 50 -8.17 -4.38 24.32
C GLU A 50 -6.85 -4.65 25.06
N THR A 51 -5.76 -4.87 24.33
CA THR A 51 -4.44 -5.14 24.93
C THR A 51 -3.81 -3.89 25.54
N ILE A 52 -3.93 -2.72 24.91
CA ILE A 52 -3.39 -1.47 25.46
C ILE A 52 -4.17 -1.03 26.71
N GLY A 53 -5.50 -1.16 26.70
CA GLY A 53 -6.35 -0.78 27.84
C GLY A 53 -6.21 -1.68 29.07
N ALA A 54 -5.59 -2.85 28.92
CA ALA A 54 -5.41 -3.83 29.99
C ALA A 54 -4.07 -3.71 30.73
N VAL A 55 -3.12 -2.90 30.24
CA VAL A 55 -1.80 -2.75 30.86
C VAL A 55 -1.88 -1.79 32.06
N PRO A 56 -1.47 -2.20 33.27
CA PRO A 56 -1.38 -1.32 34.43
C PRO A 56 -0.38 -0.19 34.22
N GLU A 57 -0.67 1.00 34.75
CA GLU A 57 0.20 2.19 34.64
C GLU A 57 1.64 1.93 35.10
N ALA A 58 1.83 1.11 36.14
CA ALA A 58 3.15 0.77 36.69
C ALA A 58 4.07 -0.04 35.73
N GLN A 59 3.56 -0.43 34.56
CA GLN A 59 4.27 -1.24 33.58
C GLN A 59 4.76 -0.42 32.36
N PHE A 60 4.50 0.89 32.34
CA PHE A 60 5.00 1.87 31.37
C PHE A 60 6.12 2.71 31.98
#